data_AF-A0A377PHQ9-F1
#
_entry.id   AF-A0A377PHQ9-F1
#
_cell.length_a   1.000
_cell.length_b   1.000
_cell.length_c   1.000
_cell.angle_alpha   90.00
_cell.angle_beta   90.00
_cell.angle_gamma   90.00
#
_symmetry.space_group_name_H-M   'P 1'
#
loop_
_entity.id
_entity.type
_entity.pdbx_description
1 polymer ?
#
loop_
_entity_poly.entity_id
_entity_poly.type
_entity_poly.pdbx_seq_one_letter_code
_entity_poly.pdbx_strand_id
1 'polypeptide(L)'
;MKPLPPLEPVHAIPEAGQFVIHDSDQKHAWMLMSGQFDRNDFVNFGPKYSKFAYSSHFGFTLERGGYGLNHVACDSMLMLSTGDGYFHGRRESRNVVMSNEWQRCEWFPWSDVEVVTWLLPFQWGHIRIHRVSTPRFLATAEGGFSVNQHHLKHSDTQKHSLILHTDSGCSYMGDLLRHRTSQTVATPPNSNILFAPPALIPCLYGELPAGTHWLACAVSACLEAQIAVPEGIAFDHQQQSLSLCGRIISLT
;
A
#
# COMPACT_ATOMS: atom_id res chain seq x y z
N MET A 1 32.47 21.83 5.92
CA MET A 1 31.85 20.50 5.81
C MET A 1 31.74 20.17 4.34
N LYS A 2 32.05 18.92 3.94
CA LYS A 2 31.69 18.47 2.58
C LYS A 2 30.18 18.27 2.53
N PRO A 3 29.51 18.60 1.41
CA PRO A 3 28.09 18.31 1.24
C PRO A 3 27.86 16.80 1.31
N LEU A 4 26.70 16.39 1.82
CA LEU A 4 26.26 15.00 1.77
C LEU A 4 26.11 14.56 0.30
N PRO A 5 26.33 13.27 -0.02
CA PRO A 5 26.10 12.76 -1.36
C PRO A 5 24.62 12.90 -1.74
N PRO A 6 24.31 13.10 -3.03
CA PRO A 6 22.93 13.10 -3.50
C PRO A 6 22.31 11.72 -3.25
N LEU A 7 21.03 11.70 -2.83
CA LEU A 7 20.27 10.45 -2.69
C LEU A 7 19.61 10.08 -4.01
N GLU A 8 19.69 8.80 -4.36
CA GLU A 8 18.93 8.25 -5.48
C GLU A 8 17.43 8.25 -5.14
N PRO A 9 16.54 8.55 -6.10
CA PRO A 9 15.08 8.56 -5.86
C PRO A 9 14.56 7.21 -5.38
N VAL A 10 15.14 6.11 -5.88
CA VAL A 10 14.85 4.75 -5.42
C VAL A 10 16.16 4.10 -5.00
N HIS A 11 16.25 3.71 -3.74
CA HIS A 11 17.40 3.04 -3.15
C HIS A 11 17.03 1.62 -2.74
N ALA A 12 17.64 0.63 -3.39
CA ALA A 12 17.49 -0.78 -3.02
C ALA A 12 18.42 -1.13 -1.87
N ILE A 13 17.91 -1.87 -0.89
CA ILE A 13 18.67 -2.44 0.24
C ILE A 13 18.47 -3.96 0.23
N PRO A 14 19.20 -4.71 -0.64
CA PRO A 14 18.98 -6.14 -0.83
C PRO A 14 19.15 -6.97 0.45
N GLU A 15 20.10 -6.60 1.31
CA GLU A 15 20.41 -7.30 2.56
C GLU A 15 19.24 -7.23 3.56
N ALA A 16 18.44 -6.17 3.48
CA ALA A 16 17.25 -5.99 4.30
C ALA A 16 15.96 -6.41 3.57
N GLY A 17 16.01 -6.71 2.27
CA GLY A 17 14.83 -6.96 1.45
C GLY A 17 13.91 -5.72 1.42
N GLN A 18 14.47 -4.53 1.22
CA GLN A 18 13.76 -3.24 1.30
C GLN A 18 14.08 -2.33 0.11
N PHE A 19 13.10 -1.51 -0.27
CA PHE A 19 13.33 -0.33 -1.09
C PHE A 19 13.02 0.91 -0.26
N VAL A 20 13.85 1.94 -0.36
CA VAL A 20 13.56 3.29 0.15
C VAL A 20 13.33 4.20 -1.04
N ILE A 21 12.22 4.92 -1.03
CA ILE A 21 11.86 5.88 -2.06
C ILE A 21 11.92 7.27 -1.43
N HIS A 22 12.65 8.18 -2.06
CA HIS A 22 12.75 9.58 -1.66
C HIS A 22 11.88 10.42 -2.58
N ASP A 23 11.08 11.30 -2.00
CA ASP A 23 10.34 12.33 -2.75
C ASP A 23 11.31 13.29 -3.46
N SER A 24 10.83 14.05 -4.46
CA SER A 24 11.61 14.97 -5.30
C SER A 24 12.52 15.91 -4.49
N ASP A 25 11.99 16.44 -3.39
CA ASP A 25 12.64 17.37 -2.48
C ASP A 25 13.48 16.68 -1.37
N GLN A 26 13.48 15.35 -1.32
CA GLN A 26 14.15 14.51 -0.31
C GLN A 26 13.75 14.81 1.15
N LYS A 27 12.59 15.43 1.36
CA LYS A 27 12.03 15.74 2.70
C LYS A 27 11.03 14.70 3.19
N HIS A 28 10.62 13.80 2.32
CA HIS A 28 9.76 12.65 2.60
C HIS A 28 10.41 11.41 2.01
N ALA A 29 10.39 10.33 2.77
CA ALA A 29 10.77 9.02 2.29
C ALA A 29 9.74 8.00 2.75
N TRP A 30 9.57 6.95 1.97
CA TRP A 30 8.84 5.78 2.39
C TRP A 30 9.58 4.51 2.00
N MET A 31 9.35 3.48 2.81
CA MET A 31 10.04 2.21 2.71
C MET A 31 9.06 1.13 2.31
N LEU A 32 9.40 0.32 1.31
CA LEU A 32 8.66 -0.88 0.91
C LEU A 32 9.21 -2.12 1.60
N MET A 33 8.30 -3.01 2.02
CA MET A 33 8.62 -4.21 2.78
C MET A 33 7.77 -5.40 2.35
N SER A 34 8.41 -6.53 2.04
CA SER A 34 7.74 -7.72 1.53
C SER A 34 7.99 -9.00 2.34
N GLY A 35 8.68 -8.99 3.49
CA GLY A 35 9.00 -10.28 4.13
C GLY A 35 9.41 -10.33 5.58
N GLN A 36 9.52 -9.19 6.26
CA GLN A 36 10.10 -9.14 7.59
C GLN A 36 9.10 -9.66 8.62
N PHE A 37 9.44 -10.77 9.28
CA PHE A 37 8.64 -11.37 10.33
C PHE A 37 9.53 -11.77 11.51
N ASP A 38 9.19 -11.30 12.71
CA ASP A 38 9.86 -11.71 13.94
C ASP A 38 9.04 -12.83 14.60
N ARG A 39 9.70 -13.95 14.87
CA ARG A 39 9.09 -15.12 15.52
C ARG A 39 8.66 -14.89 16.97
N ASN A 40 9.15 -13.83 17.61
CA ASN A 40 8.68 -13.42 18.93
C ASN A 40 7.24 -12.92 18.92
N ASP A 41 6.72 -12.56 17.74
CA ASP A 41 5.30 -12.28 17.52
C ASP A 41 4.72 -11.28 18.53
N PHE A 42 5.37 -10.12 18.64
CA PHE A 42 4.98 -9.09 19.58
C PHE A 42 3.55 -8.58 19.33
N VAL A 43 2.91 -8.07 20.38
CA VAL A 43 1.55 -7.52 20.30
C VAL A 43 1.42 -6.52 19.15
N ASN A 44 0.39 -6.74 18.32
CA ASN A 44 0.09 -6.00 17.09
C ASN A 44 1.20 -6.09 16.04
N PHE A 45 1.86 -7.25 15.91
CA PHE A 45 2.93 -7.45 14.92
C PHE A 45 2.49 -7.07 13.50
N GLY A 46 1.34 -7.59 13.04
CA GLY A 46 0.82 -7.32 11.70
C GLY A 46 0.70 -5.83 11.38
N PRO A 47 -0.07 -5.06 12.16
CA PRO A 47 -0.21 -3.61 11.98
C PRO A 47 1.09 -2.81 12.15
N LYS A 48 2.07 -3.32 12.91
CA LYS A 48 3.36 -2.64 13.14
C LYS A 48 4.40 -2.93 12.07
N TYR A 49 4.50 -4.18 11.61
CA TYR A 49 5.68 -4.67 10.88
C TYR A 49 5.37 -5.40 9.57
N SER A 50 4.09 -5.67 9.26
CA SER A 50 3.71 -6.46 8.08
C SER A 50 3.06 -5.64 6.95
N LYS A 51 2.94 -4.32 7.09
CA LYS A 51 2.42 -3.42 6.03
C LYS A 51 3.35 -3.41 4.82
N PHE A 52 2.82 -3.06 3.66
CA PHE A 52 3.62 -2.99 2.42
C PHE A 52 4.51 -1.76 2.35
N ALA A 53 4.11 -0.66 3.00
CA ALA A 53 4.83 0.60 2.96
C ALA A 53 4.75 1.35 4.29
N TYR A 54 5.83 2.05 4.63
CA TYR A 54 5.96 2.89 5.82
C TYR A 54 6.44 4.28 5.44
N SER A 55 5.69 5.31 5.85
CA SER A 55 5.95 6.70 5.46
C SER A 55 6.59 7.49 6.58
N SER A 56 7.68 8.21 6.31
CA SER A 56 8.31 9.08 7.31
C SER A 56 7.48 10.32 7.65
N HIS A 57 6.57 10.73 6.75
CA HIS A 57 5.72 11.91 6.95
C HIS A 57 4.29 11.55 7.39
N PHE A 58 3.70 10.52 6.78
CA PHE A 58 2.32 10.11 7.06
C PHE A 58 2.21 9.04 8.15
N GLY A 59 3.35 8.46 8.56
CA GLY A 59 3.40 7.38 9.53
C GLY A 59 2.66 6.15 9.03
N PHE A 60 2.04 5.46 9.97
CA PHE A 60 1.11 4.35 9.72
C PHE A 60 0.12 4.26 10.88
N THR A 61 -1.01 3.59 10.64
CA THR A 61 -2.02 3.37 11.68
C THR A 61 -1.88 2.00 12.35
N LEU A 62 -2.17 1.96 13.64
CA LEU A 62 -2.24 0.77 14.47
C LEU A 62 -3.68 0.32 14.62
N GLU A 63 -3.88 -0.99 14.61
CA GLU A 63 -5.18 -1.61 14.83
C GLU A 63 -5.74 -1.23 16.21
N ARG A 64 -7.04 -0.89 16.25
CA ARG A 64 -7.82 -0.63 17.47
C ARG A 64 -8.84 -1.75 17.76
N GLY A 65 -8.97 -2.71 16.84
CA GLY A 65 -9.82 -3.88 16.95
C GLY A 65 -9.95 -4.60 15.60
N GLY A 66 -10.29 -5.89 15.63
CA GLY A 66 -10.39 -6.73 14.43
C GLY A 66 -11.71 -6.61 13.65
N TYR A 67 -12.73 -5.98 14.25
CA TYR A 67 -14.05 -5.83 13.64
C TYR A 67 -14.23 -4.44 13.03
N GLY A 68 -14.63 -4.39 11.75
CA GLY A 68 -14.87 -3.15 11.02
C GLY A 68 -13.59 -2.56 10.42
N LEU A 69 -13.67 -2.15 9.15
CA LEU A 69 -12.50 -1.68 8.40
C LEU A 69 -11.85 -0.43 9.01
N ASN A 70 -12.63 0.40 9.71
CA ASN A 70 -12.15 1.57 10.43
C ASN A 70 -11.22 1.22 11.62
N HIS A 71 -11.28 -0.01 12.14
CA HIS A 71 -10.49 -0.44 13.29
C HIS A 71 -9.23 -1.23 12.93
N VAL A 72 -9.22 -1.91 11.77
CA VAL A 72 -8.15 -2.86 11.36
C VAL A 72 -6.90 -2.23 10.74
N ALA A 73 -6.79 -0.89 10.76
CA ALA A 73 -5.62 -0.16 10.26
C ALA A 73 -5.21 -0.55 8.82
N CYS A 74 -6.14 -0.42 7.87
CA CYS A 74 -5.96 -0.86 6.48
C CYS A 74 -4.97 -0.03 5.64
N ASP A 75 -4.38 1.05 6.19
CA ASP A 75 -3.37 1.83 5.46
C ASP A 75 -2.17 0.97 5.09
N SER A 76 -1.69 1.18 3.88
CA SER A 76 -0.60 0.43 3.28
C SER A 76 -0.73 -1.09 3.28
N MET A 77 -1.97 -1.61 3.24
CA MET A 77 -2.23 -3.06 3.23
C MET A 77 -3.46 -3.41 2.40
N LEU A 78 -3.42 -4.58 1.75
CA LEU A 78 -4.59 -5.28 1.19
C LEU A 78 -5.26 -6.11 2.29
N MET A 79 -6.53 -5.82 2.55
CA MET A 79 -7.38 -6.50 3.52
C MET A 79 -8.44 -7.32 2.80
N LEU A 80 -8.68 -8.54 3.29
CA LEU A 80 -9.65 -9.48 2.74
C LEU A 80 -10.66 -9.89 3.81
N SER A 81 -11.94 -10.02 3.45
CA SER A 81 -13.03 -10.40 4.36
C SER A 81 -13.97 -11.40 3.70
N THR A 82 -14.52 -12.31 4.51
CA THR A 82 -15.60 -13.23 4.10
C THR A 82 -17.00 -12.61 4.24
N GLY A 83 -17.10 -11.32 4.57
CA GLY A 83 -18.38 -10.60 4.74
C GLY A 83 -18.95 -10.67 6.16
N ASP A 84 -18.15 -11.11 7.13
CA ASP A 84 -18.50 -11.21 8.55
C ASP A 84 -18.09 -9.98 9.38
N GLY A 85 -17.53 -8.96 8.73
CA GLY A 85 -17.03 -7.74 9.36
C GLY A 85 -15.59 -7.83 9.87
N TYR A 86 -14.93 -8.99 9.77
CA TYR A 86 -13.52 -9.17 10.08
C TYR A 86 -12.68 -9.08 8.80
N PHE A 87 -11.50 -8.47 8.94
CA PHE A 87 -10.59 -8.26 7.83
C PHE A 87 -9.21 -8.81 8.14
N HIS A 88 -8.66 -9.56 7.19
CA HIS A 88 -7.37 -10.21 7.30
C HIS A 88 -6.40 -9.61 6.29
N GLY A 89 -5.33 -9.03 6.81
CA GLY A 89 -4.17 -8.60 6.02
C GLY A 89 -3.03 -9.60 6.10
N ARG A 90 -1.90 -9.23 5.51
CA ARG A 90 -0.68 -10.03 5.59
C ARG A 90 -0.07 -9.91 6.98
N ARG A 91 0.35 -11.04 7.52
CA ARG A 91 1.12 -11.11 8.77
C ARG A 91 2.49 -11.72 8.54
N GLU A 92 2.51 -12.96 8.08
CA GLU A 92 3.72 -13.69 7.68
C GLU A 92 3.71 -13.90 6.17
N SER A 93 4.89 -14.02 5.57
CA SER A 93 5.07 -14.40 4.16
C SER A 93 5.81 -15.73 4.09
N ARG A 94 5.32 -16.67 3.28
CA ARG A 94 5.91 -18.00 3.10
C ARG A 94 7.13 -17.97 2.18
N ASN A 95 7.10 -17.10 1.18
CA ASN A 95 8.18 -16.92 0.21
C ASN A 95 8.34 -15.44 -0.09
N VAL A 96 9.58 -14.98 -0.18
CA VAL A 96 9.94 -13.57 -0.39
C VAL A 96 11.11 -13.50 -1.35
N VAL A 97 10.97 -12.71 -2.41
CA VAL A 97 12.00 -12.50 -3.43
C VAL A 97 12.13 -11.01 -3.68
N MET A 98 13.37 -10.53 -3.85
CA MET A 98 13.65 -9.16 -4.26
C MET A 98 14.50 -9.20 -5.53
N SER A 99 14.05 -8.48 -6.55
CA SER A 99 14.83 -8.15 -7.73
C SER A 99 15.33 -6.72 -7.63
N ASN A 100 16.02 -6.22 -8.67
CA ASN A 100 16.40 -4.81 -8.75
C ASN A 100 15.22 -3.88 -9.04
N GLU A 101 14.08 -4.41 -9.49
CA GLU A 101 12.93 -3.62 -9.94
C GLU A 101 11.69 -3.81 -9.06
N TRP A 102 11.61 -4.90 -8.30
CA TRP A 102 10.43 -5.24 -7.52
C TRP A 102 10.73 -6.17 -6.35
N GLN A 103 9.80 -6.21 -5.41
CA GLN A 103 9.75 -7.20 -4.34
C GLN A 103 8.49 -8.03 -4.47
N ARG A 104 8.58 -9.32 -4.20
CA ARG A 104 7.48 -10.28 -4.27
C ARG A 104 7.34 -11.02 -2.96
N CYS A 105 6.11 -11.23 -2.52
CA CYS A 105 5.82 -12.11 -1.38
C CYS A 105 4.56 -12.94 -1.56
N GLU A 106 4.59 -14.15 -1.02
CA GLU A 106 3.46 -15.08 -0.96
C GLU A 106 2.95 -15.16 0.48
N TRP A 107 1.66 -14.95 0.69
CA TRP A 107 1.05 -14.95 2.02
C TRP A 107 -0.37 -15.50 1.98
N PHE A 108 -0.85 -15.92 3.16
CA PHE A 108 -2.05 -16.72 3.32
C PHE A 108 -2.92 -16.15 4.44
N PRO A 109 -3.91 -15.28 4.15
CA PRO A 109 -4.86 -14.80 5.16
C PRO A 109 -5.70 -15.94 5.76
N TRP A 110 -5.93 -16.99 4.97
CA TRP A 110 -6.44 -18.29 5.40
C TRP A 110 -5.58 -19.39 4.77
N SER A 111 -5.64 -20.61 5.30
CA SER A 111 -4.86 -21.74 4.81
C SER A 111 -5.11 -22.10 3.34
N ASP A 112 -6.26 -21.71 2.79
CA ASP A 112 -6.72 -22.02 1.44
C ASP A 112 -6.89 -20.79 0.53
N VAL A 113 -6.47 -19.61 0.99
CA VAL A 113 -6.46 -18.38 0.17
C VAL A 113 -5.00 -17.96 -0.03
N GLU A 114 -4.51 -18.05 -1.26
CA GLU A 114 -3.17 -17.60 -1.63
C GLU A 114 -3.22 -16.16 -2.14
N VAL A 115 -2.33 -15.31 -1.61
CA VAL A 115 -2.06 -14.00 -2.18
C VAL A 115 -0.59 -13.88 -2.52
N VAL A 116 -0.30 -13.59 -3.78
CA VAL A 116 1.03 -13.20 -4.25
C VAL A 116 1.04 -11.69 -4.49
N THR A 117 1.86 -10.95 -3.78
CA THR A 117 1.99 -9.49 -3.92
C THR A 117 3.33 -9.14 -4.54
N TRP A 118 3.33 -8.25 -5.53
CA TRP A 118 4.50 -7.53 -6.01
C TRP A 118 4.43 -6.06 -5.59
N LEU A 119 5.55 -5.51 -5.14
CA LEU A 119 5.75 -4.11 -4.81
C LEU A 119 6.83 -3.55 -5.73
N LEU A 120 6.50 -2.54 -6.52
CA LEU A 120 7.42 -1.93 -7.50
C LEU A 120 7.63 -0.46 -7.15
N PRO A 121 8.83 -0.03 -6.72
CA PRO A 121 9.12 1.37 -6.43
C PRO A 121 9.24 2.20 -7.72
N PHE A 122 8.88 3.48 -7.63
CA PHE A 122 9.23 4.49 -8.64
C PHE A 122 9.36 5.88 -7.99
N GLN A 123 9.82 6.87 -8.74
CA GLN A 123 10.20 8.18 -8.20
C GLN A 123 9.09 8.89 -7.39
N TRP A 124 7.82 8.66 -7.70
CA TRP A 124 6.70 9.35 -7.06
C TRP A 124 5.81 8.43 -6.22
N GLY A 125 6.18 7.16 -6.05
CA GLY A 125 5.30 6.22 -5.37
C GLY A 125 5.75 4.78 -5.46
N HIS A 126 4.78 3.89 -5.32
CA HIS A 126 4.96 2.48 -5.60
C HIS A 126 3.70 1.89 -6.21
N ILE A 127 3.91 0.85 -7.02
CA ILE A 127 2.85 0.02 -7.57
C ILE A 127 2.72 -1.22 -6.72
N ARG A 128 1.48 -1.64 -6.45
CA ARG A 128 1.16 -2.91 -5.81
C ARG A 128 0.36 -3.74 -6.78
N ILE A 129 0.80 -4.97 -7.00
CA ILE A 129 0.11 -5.94 -7.85
C ILE A 129 -0.15 -7.17 -7.00
N HIS A 130 -1.36 -7.70 -7.05
CA HIS A 130 -1.75 -8.89 -6.30
C HIS A 130 -2.35 -9.91 -7.25
N ARG A 131 -1.92 -11.17 -7.11
CA ARG A 131 -2.64 -12.34 -7.63
C ARG A 131 -3.28 -13.04 -6.44
N VAL A 132 -4.61 -13.11 -6.42
CA VAL A 132 -5.39 -13.72 -5.35
C VAL A 132 -6.06 -14.98 -5.88
N SER A 133 -5.75 -16.14 -5.30
CA SER A 133 -6.42 -17.41 -5.58
C SER A 133 -7.26 -17.81 -4.37
N THR A 134 -8.57 -17.93 -4.57
CA THR A 134 -9.53 -18.19 -3.48
C THR A 134 -10.60 -19.19 -3.90
N PRO A 135 -11.00 -20.14 -3.03
CA PRO A 135 -12.11 -21.05 -3.29
C PRO A 135 -13.47 -20.45 -2.89
N ARG A 136 -13.49 -19.22 -2.38
CA ARG A 136 -14.67 -18.56 -1.80
C ARG A 136 -14.78 -17.11 -2.26
N PHE A 137 -15.96 -16.53 -2.04
CA PHE A 137 -16.16 -15.09 -2.17
C PHE A 137 -15.33 -14.33 -1.12
N LEU A 138 -14.71 -13.22 -1.53
CA LEU A 138 -14.00 -12.29 -0.66
C LEU A 138 -14.35 -10.84 -1.00
N ALA A 139 -14.69 -10.05 0.02
CA ALA A 139 -14.63 -8.59 -0.06
C ALA A 139 -13.19 -8.13 0.14
N THR A 140 -12.78 -7.09 -0.58
CA THR A 140 -11.42 -6.55 -0.57
C THR A 140 -11.45 -5.06 -0.22
N ALA A 141 -10.50 -4.63 0.58
CA ALA A 141 -10.22 -3.23 0.85
C ALA A 141 -8.71 -3.03 0.90
N GLU A 142 -8.17 -2.14 0.08
CA GLU A 142 -6.73 -1.83 0.06
C GLU A 142 -6.52 -0.36 0.39
N GLY A 143 -5.68 -0.05 1.37
CA GLY A 143 -5.41 1.33 1.80
C GLY A 143 -4.08 1.90 1.29
N GLY A 144 -4.10 3.19 0.94
CA GLY A 144 -2.91 4.01 0.67
C GLY A 144 -2.27 4.55 1.95
N PHE A 145 -1.58 5.68 1.86
CA PHE A 145 -1.07 6.39 3.03
C PHE A 145 -2.18 7.19 3.72
N SER A 146 -2.31 7.05 5.03
CA SER A 146 -3.30 7.78 5.81
C SER A 146 -2.92 9.25 5.99
N VAL A 147 -3.88 10.16 6.00
CA VAL A 147 -3.66 11.58 6.32
C VAL A 147 -4.37 11.97 7.62
N ASN A 148 -3.92 13.03 8.28
CA ASN A 148 -4.62 13.56 9.45
C ASN A 148 -5.91 14.26 9.00
N GLN A 149 -7.06 13.76 9.45
CA GLN A 149 -8.38 14.24 9.02
C GLN A 149 -8.61 15.72 9.34
N HIS A 150 -8.05 16.25 10.43
CA HIS A 150 -8.20 17.67 10.78
C HIS A 150 -7.43 18.62 9.85
N HIS A 151 -6.43 18.10 9.13
CA HIS A 151 -5.65 18.88 8.17
C HIS A 151 -6.15 18.72 6.74
N LEU A 152 -7.17 17.89 6.50
CA LEU A 152 -7.79 17.72 5.19
C LEU A 152 -8.37 19.04 4.69
N LYS A 153 -7.96 19.47 3.50
CA LYS A 153 -8.48 20.65 2.82
C LYS A 153 -9.63 20.27 1.88
N HIS A 154 -9.40 19.26 1.04
CA HIS A 154 -10.41 18.69 0.15
C HIS A 154 -9.98 17.30 -0.32
N SER A 155 -10.89 16.58 -0.97
CA SER A 155 -10.62 15.30 -1.59
C SER A 155 -11.13 15.28 -3.03
N ASP A 156 -10.28 14.80 -3.94
CA ASP A 156 -10.64 14.59 -5.34
C ASP A 156 -10.96 13.11 -5.52
N THR A 157 -12.23 12.75 -5.41
CA THR A 157 -12.69 11.36 -5.51
C THR A 157 -13.26 11.09 -6.89
N GLN A 158 -12.66 10.15 -7.60
CA GLN A 158 -13.20 9.57 -8.83
C GLN A 158 -13.74 8.17 -8.53
N LYS A 159 -14.21 7.45 -9.56
CA LYS A 159 -14.72 6.07 -9.38
C LYS A 159 -13.61 5.09 -9.01
N HIS A 160 -12.42 5.23 -9.60
CA HIS A 160 -11.32 4.26 -9.52
C HIS A 160 -10.04 4.83 -8.90
N SER A 161 -10.11 6.04 -8.37
CA SER A 161 -8.97 6.72 -7.77
C SER A 161 -9.43 7.83 -6.86
N LEU A 162 -8.58 8.21 -5.90
CA LEU A 162 -8.81 9.36 -5.06
C LEU A 162 -7.50 10.02 -4.63
N ILE A 163 -7.55 11.33 -4.43
CA ILE A 163 -6.48 12.13 -3.83
C ILE A 163 -7.04 12.79 -2.56
N LEU A 164 -6.28 12.72 -1.48
CA LEU A 164 -6.52 13.48 -0.25
C LEU A 164 -5.50 14.61 -0.16
N HIS A 165 -5.97 15.85 -0.14
CA HIS A 165 -5.12 17.04 -0.03
C HIS A 165 -5.18 17.57 1.41
N THR A 166 -4.02 17.69 2.07
CA THR A 166 -3.89 18.34 3.37
C THR A 166 -3.09 19.64 3.27
N ASP A 167 -2.90 20.34 4.39
CA ASP A 167 -1.95 21.46 4.48
C ASP A 167 -0.48 21.07 4.43
N SER A 168 -0.18 19.78 4.54
CA SER A 168 1.16 19.23 4.77
C SER A 168 1.57 18.16 3.75
N GLY A 169 0.70 17.87 2.78
CA GLY A 169 1.00 16.97 1.67
C GLY A 169 -0.25 16.36 1.05
N CYS A 170 -0.03 15.47 0.10
CA CYS A 170 -1.10 14.74 -0.59
C CYS A 170 -0.87 13.23 -0.51
N SER A 171 -1.96 12.47 -0.48
CA SER A 171 -1.94 11.01 -0.59
C SER A 171 -2.86 10.59 -1.72
N TYR A 172 -2.31 9.83 -2.67
CA TYR A 172 -3.02 9.33 -3.84
C TYR A 172 -3.12 7.81 -3.81
N MET A 173 -4.26 7.30 -4.26
CA MET A 173 -4.45 5.91 -4.58
C MET A 173 -5.30 5.75 -5.84
N GLY A 174 -4.87 4.89 -6.77
CA GLY A 174 -5.60 4.62 -8.02
C GLY A 174 -5.55 3.15 -8.44
N ASP A 175 -6.68 2.63 -8.90
CA ASP A 175 -6.82 1.27 -9.41
C ASP A 175 -6.40 1.21 -10.88
N LEU A 176 -5.34 0.45 -11.18
CA LEU A 176 -4.78 0.35 -12.53
C LEU A 176 -5.63 -0.53 -13.45
N LEU A 177 -6.43 -1.43 -12.89
CA LEU A 177 -7.32 -2.32 -13.66
C LEU A 177 -8.76 -1.78 -13.77
N ARG A 178 -9.10 -0.71 -13.04
CA ARG A 178 -10.42 -0.06 -13.03
C ARG A 178 -11.60 -1.01 -12.73
N HIS A 179 -11.36 -2.01 -11.88
CA HIS A 179 -12.37 -2.95 -11.40
C HIS A 179 -12.84 -2.64 -9.97
N ARG A 180 -12.10 -1.82 -9.24
CA ARG A 180 -12.38 -1.44 -7.84
C ARG A 180 -12.91 -0.02 -7.73
N THR A 181 -13.63 0.26 -6.64
CA THR A 181 -14.17 1.59 -6.34
C THR A 181 -13.35 2.30 -5.27
N SER A 182 -13.14 3.61 -5.41
CA SER A 182 -12.43 4.43 -4.43
C SER A 182 -13.36 5.03 -3.38
N GLN A 183 -13.00 4.89 -2.10
CA GLN A 183 -13.64 5.55 -0.96
C GLN A 183 -12.62 5.81 0.15
N THR A 184 -13.01 6.53 1.19
CA THR A 184 -12.15 6.77 2.37
C THR A 184 -12.63 6.03 3.60
N VAL A 185 -11.69 5.65 4.46
CA VAL A 185 -11.98 5.11 5.81
C VAL A 185 -11.41 6.06 6.86
N ALA A 186 -12.22 6.46 7.82
CA ALA A 186 -11.75 7.20 9.00
C ALA A 186 -11.47 6.23 10.15
N THR A 187 -10.28 6.30 10.74
CA THR A 187 -9.92 5.51 11.92
C THR A 187 -10.42 6.18 13.20
N PRO A 188 -10.55 5.45 14.32
CA PRO A 188 -10.62 6.07 15.64
C PRO A 188 -9.41 6.99 15.89
N PRO A 189 -9.54 7.98 16.79
CA PRO A 189 -8.40 8.78 17.24
C PRO A 189 -7.34 7.90 17.93
N ASN A 190 -6.11 8.41 18.02
CA ASN A 190 -4.95 7.74 18.60
C ASN A 190 -4.61 6.39 17.95
N SER A 191 -4.89 6.26 16.65
CA SER A 191 -4.53 5.08 15.85
C SER A 191 -3.25 5.31 15.05
N ASN A 192 -3.03 6.50 14.50
CA ASN A 192 -1.78 6.83 13.80
C ASN A 192 -0.64 7.12 14.79
N ILE A 193 0.58 6.71 14.45
CA ILE A 193 1.75 6.89 15.32
C ILE A 193 2.30 8.34 15.38
N LEU A 194 1.92 9.21 14.44
CA LEU A 194 2.41 10.59 14.36
C LEU A 194 1.41 11.63 14.87
N PHE A 195 0.12 11.30 14.93
CA PHE A 195 -0.92 12.25 15.31
C PHE A 195 -2.10 11.60 16.03
N ALA A 196 -2.72 12.36 16.93
CA ALA A 196 -3.86 11.92 17.75
C ALA A 196 -5.24 11.96 17.06
N PRO A 197 -5.55 12.91 16.15
CA PRO A 197 -6.85 12.92 15.46
C PRO A 197 -7.12 11.65 14.64
N PRO A 198 -8.38 11.41 14.25
CA PRO A 198 -8.72 10.40 13.26
C PRO A 198 -7.84 10.49 12.01
N ALA A 199 -7.34 9.35 11.56
CA ALA A 199 -6.66 9.26 10.27
C ALA A 199 -7.69 8.98 9.18
N LEU A 200 -7.59 9.65 8.05
CA LEU A 200 -8.38 9.38 6.85
C LEU A 200 -7.52 8.60 5.86
N ILE A 201 -7.94 7.38 5.53
CA ILE A 201 -7.20 6.47 4.66
C ILE A 201 -7.89 6.45 3.29
N PRO A 202 -7.18 6.74 2.19
CA PRO A 202 -7.71 6.52 0.86
C PRO A 202 -7.70 5.02 0.56
N CYS A 203 -8.82 4.47 0.09
CA CYS A 203 -8.99 3.03 -0.09
C CYS A 203 -9.59 2.67 -1.45
N LEU A 204 -9.24 1.48 -1.94
CA LEU A 204 -9.88 0.81 -3.07
C LEU A 204 -10.63 -0.43 -2.60
N TYR A 205 -11.88 -0.57 -3.03
CA TYR A 205 -12.79 -1.65 -2.66
C TYR A 205 -13.16 -2.50 -3.86
N GLY A 206 -13.31 -3.80 -3.64
CA GLY A 206 -13.78 -4.71 -4.68
C GLY A 206 -14.22 -6.04 -4.10
N GLU A 207 -14.74 -6.89 -4.97
CA GLU A 207 -15.24 -8.21 -4.63
C GLU A 207 -14.62 -9.25 -5.54
N LEU A 208 -14.26 -10.39 -4.97
CA LEU A 208 -13.64 -11.50 -5.66
C LEU A 208 -14.50 -12.76 -5.47
N PRO A 209 -15.19 -13.27 -6.50
CA PRO A 209 -15.79 -14.60 -6.42
C PRO A 209 -14.71 -15.69 -6.32
N ALA A 210 -15.10 -16.95 -6.13
CA ALA A 210 -14.14 -18.06 -6.19
C ALA A 210 -13.40 -18.07 -7.54
N GLY A 211 -12.08 -18.27 -7.52
CA GLY A 211 -11.21 -18.23 -8.69
C GLY A 211 -9.87 -17.57 -8.42
N THR A 212 -9.17 -17.20 -9.52
CA THR A 212 -7.90 -16.47 -9.50
C THR A 212 -8.09 -15.09 -10.10
N HIS A 213 -7.69 -14.06 -9.36
CA HIS A 213 -7.94 -12.66 -9.69
C HIS A 213 -6.67 -11.84 -9.61
N TRP A 214 -6.60 -10.78 -10.42
CA TRP A 214 -5.53 -9.79 -10.36
C TRP A 214 -6.07 -8.46 -9.86
N LEU A 215 -5.35 -7.85 -8.93
CA LEU A 215 -5.56 -6.49 -8.45
C LEU A 215 -4.28 -5.69 -8.72
N ALA A 216 -4.39 -4.43 -9.10
CA ALA A 216 -3.22 -3.56 -9.22
C ALA A 216 -3.56 -2.12 -8.86
N CYS A 217 -2.75 -1.48 -8.03
CA CYS A 217 -2.89 -0.06 -7.71
C CYS A 217 -1.57 0.70 -7.78
N ALA A 218 -1.70 1.99 -8.06
CA ALA A 218 -0.66 2.97 -7.83
C ALA A 218 -0.96 3.72 -6.52
N VAL A 219 0.10 3.91 -5.71
CA VAL A 219 0.05 4.72 -4.49
C VAL A 219 1.17 5.74 -4.58
N SER A 220 0.84 7.00 -4.35
CA SER A 220 1.80 8.10 -4.36
C SER A 220 1.55 9.00 -3.16
N ALA A 221 2.61 9.69 -2.74
CA ALA A 221 2.52 10.75 -1.75
C ALA A 221 3.56 11.83 -2.05
N CYS A 222 3.23 13.07 -1.72
CA CYS A 222 4.13 14.21 -1.84
C CYS A 222 3.88 15.19 -0.70
N LEU A 223 4.87 16.02 -0.37
CA LEU A 223 4.68 17.14 0.57
C LEU A 223 4.14 18.41 -0.08
N GLU A 224 4.04 18.41 -1.42
CA GLU A 224 3.48 19.51 -2.18
C GLU A 224 1.94 19.51 -2.13
N ALA A 225 1.35 20.67 -2.45
CA ALA A 225 -0.10 20.85 -2.49
C ALA A 225 -0.78 20.08 -3.62
N GLN A 226 -0.02 19.66 -4.63
CA GLN A 226 -0.49 18.88 -5.77
C GLN A 226 0.40 17.65 -5.95
N ILE A 227 -0.25 16.52 -6.19
CA ILE A 227 0.41 15.28 -6.52
C ILE A 227 0.39 15.08 -8.02
N ALA A 228 1.54 14.79 -8.61
CA ALA A 228 1.58 14.31 -9.98
C ALA A 228 0.94 12.93 -10.01
N VAL A 229 -0.24 12.82 -10.63
CA VAL A 229 -0.84 11.50 -10.91
C VAL A 229 0.05 10.83 -11.96
N PRO A 230 0.61 9.64 -11.68
CA PRO A 230 1.53 9.02 -12.62
C PRO A 230 0.80 8.66 -13.93
N GLU A 231 1.21 9.27 -15.04
CA GLU A 231 0.77 8.88 -16.38
C GLU A 231 1.63 7.75 -16.94
N GLY A 232 1.10 7.01 -17.92
CA GLY A 232 1.84 5.95 -18.59
C GLY A 232 2.14 4.72 -17.71
N ILE A 233 1.34 4.51 -16.67
CA ILE A 233 1.34 3.28 -15.87
C ILE A 233 0.20 2.38 -16.32
N ALA A 234 0.53 1.17 -16.78
CA ALA A 234 -0.46 0.19 -17.20
C ALA A 234 0.01 -1.23 -16.85
N PHE A 235 -0.85 -2.00 -16.19
CA PHE A 235 -0.58 -3.40 -15.89
C PHE A 235 -1.36 -4.31 -16.84
N ASP A 236 -0.64 -5.15 -17.59
CA ASP A 236 -1.20 -6.23 -18.39
C ASP A 236 -1.09 -7.54 -17.60
N HIS A 237 -2.24 -8.02 -17.11
CA HIS A 237 -2.32 -9.26 -16.33
C HIS A 237 -2.19 -10.53 -17.19
N GLN A 238 -2.44 -10.47 -18.49
CA GLN A 238 -2.27 -11.61 -19.40
C GLN A 238 -0.78 -11.84 -19.69
N GLN A 239 -0.04 -10.76 -19.90
CA GLN A 239 1.41 -10.79 -20.11
C GLN A 239 2.21 -10.77 -18.81
N GLN A 240 1.56 -10.50 -17.68
CA GLN A 240 2.19 -10.32 -16.36
C GLN A 240 3.33 -9.30 -16.41
N SER A 241 3.03 -8.16 -17.05
CA SER A 241 4.00 -7.09 -17.28
C SER A 241 3.42 -5.73 -16.92
N LEU A 242 4.25 -4.87 -16.33
CA LEU A 242 3.92 -3.49 -16.00
C LEU A 242 4.66 -2.55 -16.96
N SER A 243 3.91 -1.71 -17.67
CA SER A 243 4.46 -0.50 -18.29
C SER A 243 4.56 0.59 -17.23
N LEU A 244 5.76 1.10 -16.97
CA LEU A 244 6.05 2.09 -15.95
C LEU A 244 7.01 3.13 -16.51
N CYS A 245 6.52 4.36 -16.72
CA CYS A 245 7.31 5.48 -17.25
C CYS A 245 8.10 5.13 -18.54
N GLY A 246 7.47 4.39 -19.46
CA GLY A 246 8.06 3.98 -20.73
C GLY A 246 8.95 2.73 -20.67
N ARG A 247 9.15 2.12 -19.50
CA ARG A 247 9.82 0.82 -19.33
C ARG A 247 8.79 -0.29 -19.16
N ILE A 248 9.11 -1.48 -19.67
CA ILE A 248 8.31 -2.69 -19.45
C ILE A 248 9.04 -3.56 -18.42
N ILE A 249 8.37 -3.87 -17.32
CA ILE A 249 8.86 -4.71 -16.23
C ILE A 249 8.09 -6.02 -16.24
N SER A 250 8.77 -7.15 -16.32
CA SER A 250 8.16 -8.48 -16.22
C SER A 250 8.10 -8.94 -14.77
N LEU A 251 7.00 -9.58 -14.38
CA LEU A 251 6.79 -10.13 -13.03
C LEU A 251 7.28 -11.59 -12.88
N THR A 252 8.14 -12.06 -13.80
CA THR A 252 8.65 -13.44 -13.86
C THR A 252 9.61 -13.81 -12.75
#